data_AF-A0A816TR08-F1
#
_entry.id   AF-A0A816TR08-F1
#
_cell.length_a   1.000
_cell.length_b   1.000
_cell.length_c   1.000
_cell.angle_alpha   90.00
_cell.angle_beta   90.00
_cell.angle_gamma   90.00
#
_symmetry.space_group_name_H-M   'P 1'
#
loop_
_entity.id
_entity.type
_entity.pdbx_description
1 polymer ?
#
loop_
_entity_poly.entity_id
_entity_poly.type
_entity_poly.pdbx_seq_one_letter_code
_entity_poly.pdbx_strand_id
1 'polypeptide(L)'
;MAGIFNQNQQLLLLFLSAFLCINDVIAKKPQTDAFVNHGFQNWKRALDKSKGLDRHAQSQGHILTASNFTVFQERGRIKQNVVQLLDKNRIEKIRRNQERLTKIASVLLLCARQSIGIRGHDESENSLNKGNFIEMLKWASSTDPIVKSIFEESTRSSTYLSPAIQNELIKIMAEQIKRQIAEKIKGQAFALMADENRDNGGHEQLSIVIRRVVNADNHKYIIQKYFIGLIRLHEFDAQTLSNEIVNYLTNYGAKLDSYIAQCYDGASVMSGKCSGVQAILRQNHMPNGIHIHCHVHRLNLVIVDVNKVIQYISEFYQIVSKIHSYFVSSSVTNEYYQTA
;
A
#
# COMPACT_ATOMS: atom_id res chain seq x y z
N MET A 1 55.82 18.05 5.65
CA MET A 1 55.49 19.19 4.75
C MET A 1 55.75 20.49 5.49
N ALA A 2 57.02 20.78 5.72
CA ALA A 2 57.50 22.04 6.25
C ALA A 2 57.94 22.89 5.05
N GLY A 3 57.42 24.11 4.89
CA GLY A 3 57.95 25.06 3.92
C GLY A 3 56.96 25.80 3.01
N ILE A 4 55.74 26.13 3.44
CA ILE A 4 54.84 26.97 2.61
C ILE A 4 54.09 28.04 3.43
N PHE A 5 54.74 28.65 4.41
CA PHE A 5 54.21 29.89 5.00
C PHE A 5 55.36 30.86 5.27
N ASN A 6 55.25 32.07 4.71
CA ASN A 6 56.14 33.20 5.01
C ASN A 6 56.09 33.53 6.52
N GLN A 7 57.14 34.11 7.11
CA GLN A 7 57.16 34.62 8.49
C GLN A 7 55.90 35.41 8.85
N ASN A 8 55.37 36.22 7.92
CA ASN A 8 54.13 36.98 8.14
C ASN A 8 52.86 36.10 8.21
N GLN A 9 52.83 34.95 7.54
CA GLN A 9 51.72 34.00 7.61
C GLN A 9 51.78 33.10 8.85
N GLN A 10 52.98 32.79 9.35
CA GLN A 10 53.15 32.11 10.65
C GLN A 10 52.69 33.01 11.81
N LEU A 11 52.98 34.32 11.73
CA LEU A 11 52.50 35.33 12.68
C LEU A 11 50.97 35.49 12.65
N LEU A 12 50.35 35.45 11.47
CA LEU A 12 48.90 35.51 11.32
C LEU A 12 48.19 34.26 11.90
N LEU A 13 48.78 33.08 11.71
CA LEU A 13 48.30 31.82 12.31
C LEU A 13 48.44 31.81 13.84
N LEU A 14 49.53 32.36 14.38
CA LEU A 14 49.71 32.56 15.82
C LEU A 14 48.66 33.52 16.39
N PHE A 15 48.38 34.64 15.71
CA PHE A 15 47.36 35.62 16.12
C PHE A 15 45.93 35.05 16.08
N LEU A 16 45.58 34.28 15.03
CA LEU A 16 44.27 33.62 14.95
C LEU A 16 44.11 32.49 15.98
N SER A 17 45.18 31.77 16.31
CA SER A 17 45.16 30.76 17.39
C SER A 17 44.95 31.39 18.78
N ALA A 18 45.52 32.58 19.01
CA ALA A 18 45.31 33.35 20.24
C ALA A 18 43.87 33.88 20.34
N PHE A 19 43.27 34.31 19.23
CA PHE A 19 41.88 34.78 19.19
C PHE A 19 40.86 33.65 19.40
N LEU A 20 41.15 32.44 18.90
CA LEU A 20 40.30 31.26 19.12
C LEU A 20 40.42 30.69 20.54
N CYS A 21 41.59 30.81 21.18
CA CYS A 21 41.77 30.49 22.60
C CYS A 21 40.91 31.36 23.54
N ILE A 22 40.47 32.54 23.12
CA ILE A 22 39.66 33.45 23.94
C ILE A 22 38.20 32.95 24.07
N ASN A 23 37.68 32.23 23.07
CA ASN A 23 36.27 31.85 23.03
C ASN A 23 35.94 30.47 23.65
N ASP A 24 36.93 29.64 23.97
CA ASP A 24 36.72 28.30 24.55
C ASP A 24 36.89 28.23 26.09
N VAL A 25 36.95 29.37 26.77
CA VAL A 25 37.08 29.42 28.25
C VAL A 25 35.70 29.43 28.91
N ILE A 26 34.97 28.32 28.81
CA ILE A 26 34.00 27.93 29.88
C ILE A 26 34.66 26.93 30.86
N ALA A 27 35.89 26.46 30.62
CA ALA A 27 36.59 25.61 31.58
C ALA A 27 38.07 26.00 31.74
N LYS A 28 38.37 26.63 32.89
CA LYS A 28 39.69 26.96 33.47
C LYS A 28 40.46 28.13 32.83
N LYS A 29 40.72 29.17 33.65
CA LYS A 29 41.51 30.37 33.32
C LYS A 29 42.88 30.02 32.72
N PRO A 30 43.24 30.50 31.51
CA PRO A 30 44.59 30.36 30.99
C PRO A 30 45.57 31.23 31.79
N GLN A 31 46.70 30.64 32.17
CA GLN A 31 47.65 31.15 33.16
C GLN A 31 48.73 32.09 32.59
N THR A 32 48.51 32.74 31.44
CA THR A 32 49.53 33.60 30.79
C THR A 32 49.00 34.98 30.43
N ASP A 33 49.30 35.94 31.32
CA ASP A 33 48.81 37.33 31.33
C ASP A 33 49.15 38.13 30.05
N ALA A 34 50.33 37.87 29.45
CA ALA A 34 50.81 38.59 28.27
C ALA A 34 50.02 38.26 26.98
N PHE A 35 49.35 37.12 26.90
CA PHE A 35 48.61 36.69 25.70
C PHE A 35 47.11 36.99 25.75
N VAL A 36 46.62 37.45 26.90
CA VAL A 36 45.19 37.71 27.14
C VAL A 36 44.94 39.16 27.53
N ASN A 37 45.80 39.76 28.37
CA ASN A 37 45.53 41.06 28.98
C ASN A 37 46.46 42.20 28.52
N HIS A 38 47.75 41.93 28.26
CA HIS A 38 48.74 43.01 28.11
C HIS A 38 49.52 43.05 26.79
N GLY A 39 49.58 41.95 26.02
CA GLY A 39 50.31 41.88 24.76
C GLY A 39 51.83 41.99 24.90
N PHE A 40 52.55 41.86 23.78
CA PHE A 40 54.00 42.14 23.71
C PHE A 40 54.23 43.48 23.02
N GLN A 41 54.96 44.38 23.68
CA GLN A 41 55.35 45.68 23.13
C GLN A 41 56.74 45.67 22.48
N ASN A 42 57.49 44.57 22.59
CA ASN A 42 58.85 44.44 22.05
C ASN A 42 59.09 43.02 21.50
N TRP A 43 59.48 42.93 20.23
CA TRP A 43 59.75 41.67 19.53
C TRP A 43 60.85 40.81 20.15
N LYS A 44 61.87 41.41 20.78
CA LYS A 44 62.91 40.66 21.49
C LYS A 44 62.34 39.89 22.68
N ARG A 45 61.30 40.42 23.34
CA ARG A 45 60.61 39.75 24.45
C ARG A 45 59.61 38.71 23.97
N ALA A 46 58.99 38.94 22.81
CA ALA A 46 58.08 37.98 22.17
C ALA A 46 58.83 36.74 21.64
N LEU A 47 60.06 36.90 21.16
CA LEU A 47 60.92 35.82 20.66
C LEU A 47 61.81 35.19 21.75
N ASP A 48 61.61 35.57 23.02
CA ASP A 48 62.36 34.99 24.13
C ASP A 48 61.96 33.52 24.32
N LYS A 49 62.94 32.60 24.23
CA LYS A 49 62.71 31.15 24.35
C LYS A 49 62.10 30.73 25.70
N SER A 50 62.31 31.51 26.75
CA SER A 50 61.92 31.19 28.13
C SER A 50 60.57 31.76 28.55
N LYS A 51 60.06 32.80 27.88
CA LYS A 51 58.83 33.53 28.28
C LYS A 51 57.95 34.01 27.11
N GLY A 52 58.44 33.90 25.88
CA GLY A 52 57.77 34.36 24.68
C GLY A 52 56.96 33.27 23.97
N LEU A 53 56.85 33.41 22.66
CA LEU A 53 56.02 32.59 21.77
C LEU A 53 56.39 31.10 21.82
N ASP A 54 57.68 30.77 21.87
CA ASP A 54 58.15 29.38 21.89
C ASP A 54 57.63 28.61 23.12
N ARG A 55 57.64 29.26 24.30
CA ARG A 55 57.10 28.65 25.52
C ARG A 55 55.57 28.55 25.49
N HIS A 56 54.88 29.52 24.90
CA HIS A 56 53.43 29.45 24.71
C HIS A 56 53.04 28.30 23.77
N ALA A 57 53.76 28.12 22.66
CA ALA A 57 53.52 27.04 21.70
C ALA A 57 53.66 25.64 22.34
N GLN A 58 54.55 25.51 23.33
CA GLN A 58 54.73 24.29 24.11
C GLN A 58 53.79 24.17 25.32
N SER A 59 52.97 25.18 25.60
CA SER A 59 52.04 25.15 26.72
C SER A 59 50.90 24.17 26.45
N GLN A 60 50.45 23.48 27.50
CA GLN A 60 49.39 22.48 27.38
C GLN A 60 48.06 23.07 26.87
N GLY A 61 47.77 24.35 27.20
CA GLY A 61 46.61 25.06 26.67
C GLY A 61 46.70 25.28 25.16
N HIS A 62 47.85 25.73 24.66
CA HIS A 62 48.06 25.90 23.22
C HIS A 62 48.01 24.57 22.46
N ILE A 63 48.65 23.52 22.98
CA ILE A 63 48.66 22.20 22.35
C ILE A 63 47.24 21.62 22.28
N LEU A 64 46.46 21.75 23.35
CA LEU A 64 45.07 21.29 23.38
C LEU A 64 44.21 22.06 22.38
N THR A 65 44.30 23.39 22.35
CA THR A 65 43.53 24.21 21.40
C THR A 65 43.97 23.96 19.96
N ALA A 66 45.26 23.83 19.68
CA ALA A 66 45.77 23.50 18.35
C ALA A 66 45.31 22.10 17.89
N SER A 67 45.26 21.13 18.81
CA SER A 67 44.69 19.80 18.53
C SER A 67 43.20 19.89 18.26
N ASN A 68 42.43 20.62 19.07
CA ASN A 68 40.99 20.86 18.85
C ASN A 68 40.74 21.60 17.53
N PHE A 69 41.57 22.57 17.17
CA PHE A 69 41.47 23.29 15.90
C PHE A 69 41.82 22.41 14.71
N THR A 70 42.79 21.50 14.85
CA THR A 70 43.11 20.50 13.82
C THR A 70 41.94 19.54 13.63
N VAL A 71 41.38 19.03 14.73
CA VAL A 71 40.16 18.21 14.71
C VAL A 71 38.98 18.99 14.12
N PHE A 72 38.86 20.28 14.41
CA PHE A 72 37.83 21.15 13.81
C PHE A 72 38.06 21.38 12.32
N GLN A 73 39.30 21.55 11.85
CA GLN A 73 39.61 21.63 10.41
C GLN A 73 39.35 20.29 9.70
N GLU A 74 39.66 19.17 10.34
CA GLU A 74 39.35 17.83 9.83
C GLU A 74 37.84 17.56 9.82
N ARG A 75 37.10 18.03 10.84
CA ARG A 75 35.63 17.99 10.90
C ARG A 75 34.98 19.02 9.98
N GLY A 76 35.63 20.16 9.72
CA GLY A 76 35.24 21.17 8.73
C GLY A 76 35.42 20.70 7.29
N ARG A 77 36.14 19.57 7.08
CA ARG A 77 36.12 18.80 5.83
C ARG A 77 34.94 17.83 5.73
N ILE A 78 34.01 17.79 6.69
CA ILE A 78 32.66 17.28 6.42
C ILE A 78 32.04 18.23 5.41
N LYS A 79 32.20 17.92 4.11
CA LYS A 79 31.59 18.62 2.98
C LYS A 79 30.05 18.58 2.97
N GLN A 80 29.42 18.15 4.07
CA GLN A 80 27.99 17.97 4.19
C GLN A 80 27.46 18.89 5.28
N ASN A 81 26.70 19.90 4.86
CA ASN A 81 25.95 20.77 5.76
C ASN A 81 24.99 19.90 6.62
N VAL A 82 24.72 20.28 7.88
CA VAL A 82 23.67 19.66 8.72
C VAL A 82 22.35 19.50 7.95
N VAL A 83 22.01 20.49 7.11
CA VAL A 83 20.86 20.42 6.20
C VAL A 83 20.95 19.23 5.24
N GLN A 84 22.11 19.00 4.62
CA GLN A 84 22.32 17.88 3.69
C GLN A 84 22.31 16.52 4.40
N LEU A 85 22.76 16.44 5.65
CA LEU A 85 22.67 15.22 6.47
C LEU A 85 21.22 14.94 6.89
N LEU A 86 20.47 15.98 7.28
CA LEU A 86 19.05 15.87 7.59
C LEU A 86 18.25 15.43 6.35
N ASP A 87 18.57 15.97 5.17
CA ASP A 87 17.95 15.57 3.91
C ASP A 87 18.25 14.10 3.56
N LYS A 88 19.50 13.66 3.73
CA LYS A 88 19.88 12.25 3.51
C LYS A 88 19.18 11.30 4.47
N ASN A 89 19.16 11.61 5.76
CA ASN A 89 18.47 10.81 6.77
C ASN A 89 16.95 10.76 6.51
N ARG A 90 16.36 11.88 6.06
CA ARG A 90 14.96 11.95 5.66
C ARG A 90 14.68 11.07 4.45
N ILE A 91 15.50 11.15 3.41
CA ILE A 91 15.38 10.33 2.20
C ILE A 91 15.48 8.84 2.56
N GLU A 92 16.45 8.45 3.38
CA GLU A 92 16.63 7.07 3.79
C GLU A 92 15.44 6.57 4.64
N LYS A 93 14.88 7.42 5.50
CA LYS A 93 13.66 7.09 6.25
C LYS A 93 12.44 6.91 5.34
N ILE A 94 12.27 7.76 4.33
CA ILE A 94 11.20 7.62 3.33
C ILE A 94 11.37 6.30 2.57
N ARG A 95 12.58 6.00 2.12
CA ARG A 95 12.92 4.77 1.41
C ARG A 95 12.57 3.53 2.23
N ARG A 96 13.00 3.48 3.51
CA ARG A 96 12.67 2.38 4.43
C ARG A 96 11.17 2.25 4.68
N ASN A 97 10.45 3.36 4.87
CA ASN A 97 9.01 3.33 5.06
C ASN A 97 8.27 2.80 3.81
N GLN A 98 8.74 3.16 2.61
CA GLN A 98 8.20 2.62 1.36
C GLN A 98 8.45 1.11 1.28
N GLU A 99 9.64 0.63 1.61
CA GLU A 99 9.94 -0.82 1.63
C GLU A 99 9.05 -1.57 2.61
N ARG A 100 8.85 -1.04 3.83
CA ARG A 100 7.92 -1.61 4.82
C ARG A 100 6.50 -1.71 4.26
N LEU A 101 6.01 -0.62 3.67
CA LEU A 101 4.68 -0.59 3.08
C LEU A 101 4.53 -1.57 1.92
N THR A 102 5.56 -1.72 1.09
CA THR A 102 5.57 -2.72 0.01
C THR A 102 5.46 -4.14 0.57
N LYS A 103 6.17 -4.46 1.65
CA LYS A 103 6.08 -5.78 2.30
C LYS A 103 4.69 -6.04 2.88
N ILE A 104 4.12 -5.05 3.57
CA ILE A 104 2.75 -5.10 4.10
C ILE A 104 1.73 -5.33 2.97
N ALA A 105 1.79 -4.52 1.91
CA ALA A 105 0.90 -4.64 0.76
C ALA A 105 1.06 -6.00 0.05
N SER A 106 2.27 -6.56 0.01
CA SER A 106 2.53 -7.88 -0.60
C SER A 106 1.83 -9.01 0.15
N VAL A 107 1.82 -8.98 1.49
CA VAL A 107 1.10 -9.98 2.29
C VAL A 107 -0.41 -9.80 2.11
N LEU A 108 -0.93 -8.57 2.12
CA LEU A 108 -2.35 -8.31 1.84
C LEU A 108 -2.76 -8.82 0.45
N LEU A 109 -1.92 -8.55 -0.56
CA LEU A 109 -2.16 -9.00 -1.93
C LEU A 109 -2.14 -10.53 -2.02
N LEU A 110 -1.25 -11.19 -1.29
CA LEU A 110 -1.22 -12.66 -1.20
C LEU A 110 -2.52 -13.20 -0.61
N CYS A 111 -2.98 -12.65 0.53
CA CYS A 111 -4.25 -13.05 1.13
C CYS A 111 -5.42 -12.86 0.16
N ALA A 112 -5.47 -11.72 -0.53
CA ALA A 112 -6.51 -11.41 -1.52
C ALA A 112 -6.49 -12.39 -2.70
N ARG A 113 -5.31 -12.73 -3.24
CA ARG A 113 -5.17 -13.64 -4.38
C ARG A 113 -5.54 -15.08 -4.06
N GLN A 114 -5.35 -15.50 -2.81
CA GLN A 114 -5.63 -16.86 -2.35
C GLN A 114 -7.01 -16.98 -1.67
N SER A 115 -7.79 -15.89 -1.63
CA SER A 115 -9.06 -15.83 -0.90
C SER A 115 -8.94 -16.20 0.59
N ILE A 116 -7.81 -15.85 1.21
CA ILE A 116 -7.55 -16.10 2.63
C ILE A 116 -8.15 -14.95 3.46
N GLY A 117 -8.94 -15.30 4.47
CA GLY A 117 -9.47 -14.33 5.43
C GLY A 117 -8.34 -13.56 6.11
N ILE A 118 -8.41 -12.23 6.10
CA ILE A 118 -7.29 -11.37 6.53
C ILE A 118 -7.22 -11.27 8.05
N ARG A 119 -8.37 -11.07 8.71
CA ARG A 119 -8.48 -10.68 10.12
C ARG A 119 -8.82 -11.84 11.04
N GLY A 120 -8.33 -11.74 12.27
CA GLY A 120 -8.74 -12.60 13.38
C GLY A 120 -10.03 -12.10 14.02
N HIS A 121 -10.65 -12.93 14.85
CA HIS A 121 -11.75 -12.48 15.73
C HIS A 121 -11.24 -11.53 16.82
N ASP A 122 -10.01 -11.77 17.29
CA ASP A 122 -9.30 -10.90 18.21
C ASP A 122 -7.87 -10.65 17.71
N GLU A 123 -7.53 -9.39 17.42
CA GLU A 123 -6.18 -8.96 17.01
C GLU A 123 -5.39 -8.33 18.18
N SER A 124 -5.90 -8.44 19.42
CA SER A 124 -5.24 -7.92 20.62
C SER A 124 -3.88 -8.55 20.86
N GLU A 125 -3.05 -7.92 21.71
CA GLU A 125 -1.71 -8.43 22.00
C GLU A 125 -1.71 -9.84 22.61
N ASN A 126 -2.74 -10.18 23.38
CA ASN A 126 -2.89 -11.43 24.11
C ASN A 126 -3.58 -12.53 23.30
N SER A 127 -4.08 -12.22 22.11
CA SER A 127 -4.73 -13.22 21.25
C SER A 127 -3.72 -14.26 20.75
N LEU A 128 -4.13 -15.54 20.85
CA LEU A 128 -3.38 -16.68 20.31
C LEU A 128 -3.34 -16.68 18.78
N ASN A 129 -4.34 -16.07 18.13
CA ASN A 129 -4.44 -15.97 16.68
C ASN A 129 -4.97 -14.60 16.28
N LYS A 130 -4.07 -13.72 15.83
CA LYS A 130 -4.39 -12.34 15.43
C LYS A 130 -4.84 -12.22 13.97
N GLY A 131 -5.20 -13.34 13.34
CA GLY A 131 -5.57 -13.39 11.93
C GLY A 131 -4.40 -13.63 10.99
N ASN A 132 -4.72 -14.17 9.82
CA ASN A 132 -3.72 -14.63 8.86
C ASN A 132 -2.76 -13.52 8.43
N PHE A 133 -3.24 -12.28 8.25
CA PHE A 133 -2.37 -11.18 7.82
C PHE A 133 -1.28 -10.85 8.84
N ILE A 134 -1.64 -10.72 10.12
CA ILE A 134 -0.68 -10.41 11.18
C ILE A 134 0.26 -11.59 11.42
N GLU A 135 -0.27 -12.83 11.45
CA GLU A 135 0.56 -14.02 11.66
C GLU A 135 1.53 -14.27 10.50
N MET A 136 1.13 -14.03 9.25
CA MET A 136 2.03 -14.11 8.09
C MET A 136 3.14 -13.07 8.15
N LEU A 137 2.85 -11.83 8.60
CA LEU A 137 3.88 -10.81 8.80
C LEU A 137 4.84 -11.16 9.94
N LYS A 138 4.33 -11.70 11.06
CA LYS A 138 5.18 -12.19 12.15
C LYS A 138 6.05 -13.35 11.71
N TRP A 139 5.52 -14.27 10.90
CA TRP A 139 6.33 -15.34 10.32
C TRP A 139 7.43 -14.76 9.41
N ALA A 140 7.08 -13.83 8.52
CA ALA A 140 8.05 -13.19 7.62
C ALA A 140 9.13 -12.38 8.37
N SER A 141 8.83 -11.83 9.55
CA SER A 141 9.79 -11.08 10.37
C SER A 141 10.95 -11.94 10.89
N SER A 142 10.77 -13.26 10.97
CA SER A 142 11.84 -14.19 11.36
C SER A 142 12.97 -14.27 10.31
N THR A 143 12.66 -13.92 9.05
CA THR A 143 13.59 -14.04 7.91
C THR A 143 13.93 -12.71 7.25
N ASP A 144 13.03 -11.72 7.29
CA ASP A 144 13.19 -10.44 6.60
C ASP A 144 13.42 -9.30 7.61
N PRO A 145 14.63 -8.70 7.67
CA PRO A 145 14.94 -7.61 8.59
C PRO A 145 14.04 -6.37 8.39
N ILE A 146 13.56 -6.11 7.17
CA ILE A 146 12.65 -4.99 6.91
C ILE A 146 11.31 -5.25 7.59
N VAL A 147 10.79 -6.47 7.48
CA VAL A 147 9.52 -6.85 8.14
C VAL A 147 9.69 -6.86 9.66
N LYS A 148 10.83 -7.34 10.17
CA LYS A 148 11.18 -7.26 11.59
C LYS A 148 11.16 -5.83 12.12
N SER A 149 11.73 -4.90 11.36
CA SER A 149 11.73 -3.48 11.72
C SER A 149 10.34 -2.85 11.79
N ILE A 150 9.31 -3.43 11.15
CA ILE A 150 7.91 -2.96 11.27
C ILE A 150 7.43 -3.12 12.72
N PHE A 151 7.84 -4.18 13.41
CA PHE A 151 7.40 -4.44 14.78
C PHE A 151 8.31 -3.78 15.82
N GLU A 152 9.61 -3.70 15.56
CA GLU A 152 10.60 -3.22 16.55
C GLU A 152 10.81 -1.70 16.51
N GLU A 153 10.74 -1.07 15.34
CA GLU A 153 11.09 0.35 15.17
C GLU A 153 9.89 1.26 14.95
N SER A 154 8.70 0.70 14.70
CA SER A 154 7.50 1.50 14.50
C SER A 154 6.91 1.94 15.85
N THR A 155 6.53 3.20 15.95
CA THR A 155 5.69 3.66 17.06
C THR A 155 4.29 3.05 16.92
N ARG A 156 3.50 2.97 18.01
CA ARG A 156 2.09 2.47 17.98
C ARG A 156 1.23 3.09 16.86
N SER A 157 1.55 4.30 16.41
CA SER A 157 0.84 5.03 15.35
C SER A 157 1.39 4.83 13.93
N SER A 158 2.51 4.12 13.73
CA SER A 158 3.20 4.02 12.42
C SER A 158 3.43 2.59 11.92
N THR A 159 2.75 1.60 12.51
CA THR A 159 2.88 0.19 12.10
C THR A 159 2.18 -0.11 10.77
N TYR A 160 1.18 0.68 10.36
CA TYR A 160 0.34 0.45 9.17
C TYR A 160 -0.41 -0.91 9.18
N LEU A 161 -0.54 -1.54 10.35
CA LEU A 161 -1.15 -2.87 10.49
C LEU A 161 -2.63 -2.82 10.88
N SER A 162 -3.16 -1.65 11.24
CA SER A 162 -4.52 -1.54 11.75
C SER A 162 -5.57 -1.95 10.70
N PRO A 163 -6.75 -2.45 11.13
CA PRO A 163 -7.84 -2.78 10.22
C PRO A 163 -8.22 -1.66 9.25
N ALA A 164 -8.17 -0.41 9.71
CA ALA A 164 -8.45 0.77 8.89
C ALA A 164 -7.45 0.93 7.75
N ILE A 165 -6.15 0.80 8.04
CA ILE A 165 -5.09 0.92 7.02
C ILE A 165 -5.14 -0.29 6.06
N GLN A 166 -5.42 -1.49 6.57
CA GLN A 166 -5.62 -2.66 5.70
C GLN A 166 -6.73 -2.40 4.67
N ASN A 167 -7.88 -1.87 5.10
CA ASN A 167 -8.99 -1.51 4.20
C ASN A 167 -8.57 -0.44 3.18
N GLU A 168 -7.84 0.58 3.62
CA GLU A 168 -7.35 1.64 2.75
C GLU A 168 -6.40 1.08 1.66
N LEU A 169 -5.46 0.23 2.05
CA LEU A 169 -4.54 -0.43 1.11
C LEU A 169 -5.28 -1.34 0.13
N ILE A 170 -6.27 -2.10 0.61
CA ILE A 170 -7.14 -2.92 -0.25
C ILE A 170 -7.88 -2.05 -1.26
N LYS A 171 -8.44 -0.92 -0.81
CA LYS A 171 -9.13 0.03 -1.70
C LYS A 171 -8.18 0.60 -2.75
N ILE A 172 -6.98 1.04 -2.37
CA ILE A 172 -5.97 1.56 -3.29
C ILE A 172 -5.56 0.49 -4.32
N MET A 173 -5.30 -0.75 -3.87
CA MET A 173 -4.97 -1.86 -4.75
C MET A 173 -6.12 -2.16 -5.74
N ALA A 174 -7.36 -2.19 -5.25
CA ALA A 174 -8.54 -2.41 -6.07
C ALA A 174 -8.70 -1.29 -7.11
N GLU A 175 -8.53 -0.02 -6.72
CA GLU A 175 -8.58 1.11 -7.65
C GLU A 175 -7.49 1.05 -8.72
N GLN A 176 -6.26 0.62 -8.37
CA GLN A 176 -5.19 0.43 -9.35
C GLN A 176 -5.54 -0.67 -10.36
N ILE A 177 -6.05 -1.80 -9.89
CA ILE A 177 -6.51 -2.88 -10.77
C ILE A 177 -7.64 -2.37 -11.68
N LYS A 178 -8.60 -1.63 -11.12
CA LYS A 178 -9.70 -1.05 -11.90
C LYS A 178 -9.20 -0.11 -12.99
N ARG A 179 -8.25 0.79 -12.67
CA ARG A 179 -7.60 1.67 -13.65
C ARG A 179 -6.93 0.90 -14.78
N GLN A 180 -6.15 -0.15 -14.46
CA GLN A 180 -5.50 -0.97 -15.49
C GLN A 180 -6.50 -1.70 -16.39
N ILE A 181 -7.63 -2.17 -15.83
CA ILE A 181 -8.69 -2.79 -16.64
C ILE A 181 -9.38 -1.72 -17.50
N ALA A 182 -9.65 -0.53 -16.96
CA ALA A 182 -10.24 0.59 -17.69
C ALA A 182 -9.41 0.96 -18.92
N GLU A 183 -8.08 1.06 -18.76
CA GLU A 183 -7.16 1.30 -19.87
C GLU A 183 -7.21 0.17 -20.91
N LYS A 184 -7.30 -1.09 -20.46
CA LYS A 184 -7.39 -2.23 -21.37
C LYS A 184 -8.68 -2.21 -22.19
N ILE A 185 -9.82 -1.87 -21.60
CA ILE A 185 -11.12 -1.89 -22.30
C ILE A 185 -11.34 -0.65 -23.18
N LYS A 186 -10.59 0.44 -22.96
CA LYS A 186 -10.81 1.73 -23.61
C LYS A 186 -10.75 1.60 -25.13
N GLY A 187 -11.88 1.87 -25.79
CA GLY A 187 -11.99 1.87 -27.25
C GLY A 187 -11.91 0.47 -27.89
N GLN A 188 -12.08 -0.60 -27.11
CA GLN A 188 -12.12 -1.97 -27.62
C GLN A 188 -13.51 -2.57 -27.46
N ALA A 189 -13.92 -3.36 -28.45
CA ALA A 189 -15.20 -4.06 -28.42
C ALA A 189 -15.28 -5.02 -27.22
N PHE A 190 -16.39 -4.98 -26.48
CA PHE A 190 -16.60 -5.79 -25.30
C PHE A 190 -18.03 -6.30 -25.15
N ALA A 191 -18.16 -7.39 -24.43
CA ALA A 191 -19.43 -7.96 -24.01
C ALA A 191 -19.61 -7.83 -22.50
N LEU A 192 -20.84 -7.58 -22.06
CA LEU A 192 -21.22 -7.53 -20.66
C LEU A 192 -21.78 -8.88 -20.21
N MET A 193 -21.38 -9.34 -19.05
CA MET A 193 -22.05 -10.39 -18.31
C MET A 193 -22.48 -9.80 -16.98
N ALA A 194 -23.75 -9.94 -16.63
CA ALA A 194 -24.25 -9.54 -15.32
C ALA A 194 -25.09 -10.65 -14.70
N ASP A 195 -24.96 -10.81 -13.39
CA ASP A 195 -25.70 -11.81 -12.63
C ASP A 195 -26.05 -11.27 -11.24
N GLU A 196 -27.25 -11.59 -10.78
CA GLU A 196 -27.76 -11.16 -9.48
C GLU A 196 -27.35 -12.17 -8.40
N ASN A 197 -26.86 -11.65 -7.28
CA ASN A 197 -26.55 -12.46 -6.11
C ASN A 197 -27.03 -11.75 -4.84
N ARG A 198 -27.38 -12.53 -3.82
CA ARG A 198 -27.79 -12.01 -2.52
C ARG A 198 -26.66 -12.18 -1.51
N ASP A 199 -26.28 -11.12 -0.83
CA ASP A 199 -25.28 -11.18 0.23
C ASP A 199 -25.83 -11.74 1.54
N ASN A 200 -24.95 -12.04 2.50
CA ASN A 200 -25.34 -12.60 3.80
C ASN A 200 -26.22 -11.64 4.63
N GLY A 201 -26.21 -10.34 4.33
CA GLY A 201 -27.11 -9.35 4.94
C GLY A 201 -28.49 -9.32 4.29
N GLY A 202 -28.71 -10.15 3.27
CA GLY A 202 -29.95 -10.22 2.51
C GLY A 202 -30.10 -9.12 1.48
N HIS A 203 -29.04 -8.34 1.18
CA HIS A 203 -29.05 -7.33 0.14
C HIS A 203 -28.69 -7.93 -1.22
N GLU A 204 -29.36 -7.47 -2.26
CA GLU A 204 -29.09 -7.93 -3.62
C GLU A 204 -27.98 -7.10 -4.26
N GLN A 205 -27.13 -7.79 -5.01
CA GLN A 205 -25.96 -7.24 -5.66
C GLN A 205 -25.87 -7.76 -7.09
N LEU A 206 -25.61 -6.86 -8.04
CA LEU A 206 -25.36 -7.19 -9.42
C LEU A 206 -23.87 -7.33 -9.65
N SER A 207 -23.42 -8.56 -9.91
CA SER A 207 -22.04 -8.84 -10.34
C SER A 207 -21.87 -8.44 -11.79
N ILE A 208 -20.82 -7.67 -12.10
CA ILE A 208 -20.53 -7.24 -13.46
C ILE A 208 -19.16 -7.73 -13.91
N VAL A 209 -19.17 -8.41 -15.07
CA VAL A 209 -17.98 -8.92 -15.73
C VAL A 209 -17.96 -8.44 -17.18
N ILE A 210 -16.82 -7.90 -17.60
CA ILE A 210 -16.55 -7.56 -19.00
C ILE A 210 -15.81 -8.73 -19.65
N ARG A 211 -16.25 -9.14 -20.83
CA ARG A 211 -15.58 -10.13 -21.67
C ARG A 211 -15.12 -9.47 -22.97
N ARG A 212 -13.86 -9.68 -23.34
CA ARG A 212 -13.29 -9.21 -24.62
C ARG A 212 -12.51 -10.29 -25.33
N VAL A 213 -12.28 -10.09 -26.62
CA VAL A 213 -11.41 -10.92 -27.45
C VAL A 213 -10.22 -10.08 -27.87
N VAL A 214 -9.01 -10.58 -27.64
CA VAL A 214 -7.75 -9.91 -27.98
C VAL A 214 -6.99 -10.76 -28.98
N ASN A 215 -6.45 -10.15 -30.02
CA ASN A 215 -5.52 -10.79 -30.94
C ASN A 215 -4.11 -10.78 -30.31
N ALA A 216 -3.56 -11.95 -30.03
CA ALA A 216 -2.30 -12.13 -29.31
C ALA A 216 -1.14 -12.54 -30.25
N ASP A 217 -1.20 -12.10 -31.50
CA ASP A 217 -0.31 -12.41 -32.63
C ASP A 217 -0.68 -13.70 -33.40
N ASN A 218 -0.46 -13.70 -34.72
CA ASN A 218 -0.74 -14.81 -35.65
C ASN A 218 -2.19 -15.35 -35.62
N HIS A 219 -3.20 -14.48 -35.65
CA HIS A 219 -4.62 -14.86 -35.62
C HIS A 219 -5.03 -15.72 -34.40
N LYS A 220 -4.24 -15.68 -33.33
CA LYS A 220 -4.58 -16.33 -32.08
C LYS A 220 -5.43 -15.40 -31.23
N TYR A 221 -6.73 -15.69 -31.19
CA TYR A 221 -7.68 -14.95 -30.38
C TYR A 221 -7.72 -15.49 -28.95
N ILE A 222 -7.44 -14.62 -27.98
CA ILE A 222 -7.51 -14.92 -26.55
C ILE A 222 -8.73 -14.22 -25.96
N ILE A 223 -9.56 -14.98 -25.25
CA ILE A 223 -10.67 -14.42 -24.49
C ILE A 223 -10.14 -13.95 -23.14
N GLN A 224 -10.42 -12.69 -22.81
CA GLN A 224 -10.11 -12.12 -21.51
C GLN A 224 -11.41 -11.74 -20.81
N LYS A 225 -11.48 -12.04 -19.51
CA LYS A 225 -12.61 -11.69 -18.64
C LYS A 225 -12.10 -10.82 -17.51
N TYR A 226 -12.83 -9.75 -17.24
CA TYR A 226 -12.51 -8.78 -16.20
C TYR A 226 -13.71 -8.60 -15.32
N PHE A 227 -13.61 -9.06 -14.08
CA PHE A 227 -14.56 -8.68 -13.04
C PHE A 227 -14.33 -7.21 -12.70
N ILE A 228 -15.35 -6.37 -12.91
CA ILE A 228 -15.24 -4.93 -12.68
C ILE A 228 -15.84 -4.51 -11.34
N GLY A 229 -16.79 -5.29 -10.82
CA GLY A 229 -17.26 -5.18 -9.44
C GLY A 229 -18.67 -5.68 -9.21
N LEU A 230 -19.17 -5.39 -8.01
CA LEU A 230 -20.54 -5.63 -7.56
C LEU A 230 -21.23 -4.28 -7.38
N ILE A 231 -22.43 -4.14 -7.95
CA ILE A 231 -23.31 -2.99 -7.72
C ILE A 231 -24.32 -3.41 -6.66
N ARG A 232 -24.44 -2.65 -5.58
CA ARG A 232 -25.52 -2.85 -4.62
C ARG A 232 -26.82 -2.32 -5.22
N LEU A 233 -27.83 -3.18 -5.29
CA LEU A 233 -29.13 -2.83 -5.83
C LEU A 233 -30.09 -2.42 -4.71
N HIS A 234 -30.87 -1.38 -4.96
CA HIS A 234 -31.95 -0.92 -4.09
C HIS A 234 -33.33 -1.15 -4.72
N GLU A 235 -33.39 -1.16 -6.05
CA GLU A 235 -34.58 -1.38 -6.86
C GLU A 235 -34.26 -2.39 -7.95
N PHE A 236 -35.29 -3.16 -8.36
CA PHE A 236 -35.18 -4.33 -9.23
C PHE A 236 -35.96 -4.18 -10.54
N ASP A 237 -36.32 -2.95 -10.91
CA ASP A 237 -36.94 -2.71 -12.20
C ASP A 237 -35.88 -2.63 -13.30
N ALA A 238 -36.25 -3.03 -14.51
CA ALA A 238 -35.33 -3.10 -15.62
C ALA A 238 -34.73 -1.73 -15.99
N GLN A 239 -35.44 -0.62 -15.75
CA GLN A 239 -34.97 0.70 -16.11
C GLN A 239 -33.87 1.16 -15.16
N THR A 240 -34.07 1.01 -13.85
CA THR A 240 -33.07 1.34 -12.83
C THR A 240 -31.83 0.48 -12.98
N LEU A 241 -31.99 -0.83 -13.17
CA LEU A 241 -30.85 -1.74 -13.44
C LEU A 241 -30.07 -1.33 -14.70
N SER A 242 -30.77 -0.99 -15.79
CA SER A 242 -30.09 -0.53 -17.02
C SER A 242 -29.29 0.73 -16.77
N ASN A 243 -29.86 1.70 -16.04
CA ASN A 243 -29.20 2.96 -15.72
C ASN A 243 -27.98 2.73 -14.82
N GLU A 244 -28.09 1.90 -13.78
CA GLU A 244 -26.99 1.54 -12.89
C GLU A 244 -25.84 0.87 -13.65
N ILE A 245 -26.14 -0.08 -14.54
CA ILE A 245 -25.14 -0.72 -15.41
C ILE A 245 -24.42 0.33 -16.26
N VAL A 246 -25.16 1.22 -16.93
CA VAL A 246 -24.60 2.25 -17.81
C VAL A 246 -23.74 3.24 -17.02
N ASN A 247 -24.22 3.69 -15.87
CA ASN A 247 -23.49 4.57 -14.97
C ASN A 247 -22.19 3.90 -14.50
N TYR A 248 -22.26 2.63 -14.12
CA TYR A 248 -21.09 1.88 -13.67
C TYR A 248 -20.05 1.73 -14.78
N LEU A 249 -20.47 1.35 -15.99
CA LEU A 249 -19.58 1.22 -17.15
C LEU A 249 -18.95 2.55 -17.54
N THR A 250 -19.73 3.64 -17.53
CA THR A 250 -19.26 4.98 -17.87
C THR A 250 -18.26 5.50 -16.85
N ASN A 251 -18.54 5.32 -15.55
CA ASN A 251 -17.62 5.65 -14.46
C ASN A 251 -16.32 4.84 -14.53
N TYR A 252 -16.39 3.63 -15.09
CA TYR A 252 -15.22 2.80 -15.36
C TYR A 252 -14.44 3.23 -16.62
N GLY A 253 -14.93 4.22 -17.38
CA GLY A 253 -14.30 4.70 -18.61
C GLY A 253 -14.57 3.82 -19.84
N ALA A 254 -15.56 2.92 -19.78
CA ALA A 254 -15.98 2.14 -20.93
C ALA A 254 -16.75 3.04 -21.92
N LYS A 255 -16.46 2.90 -23.22
CA LYS A 255 -17.24 3.56 -24.27
C LYS A 255 -18.41 2.68 -24.67
N LEU A 256 -19.63 3.18 -24.50
CA LEU A 256 -20.83 2.43 -24.84
C LEU A 256 -20.90 2.06 -26.33
N ASP A 257 -20.30 2.85 -27.23
CA ASP A 257 -20.20 2.50 -28.65
C ASP A 257 -19.41 1.21 -28.93
N SER A 258 -18.57 0.79 -27.98
CA SER A 258 -17.79 -0.46 -28.06
C SER A 258 -18.50 -1.64 -27.39
N TYR A 259 -19.69 -1.43 -26.84
CA TYR A 259 -20.53 -2.49 -26.29
C TYR A 259 -21.16 -3.26 -27.44
N ILE A 260 -20.93 -4.58 -27.53
CA ILE A 260 -21.37 -5.41 -28.69
C ILE A 260 -22.21 -6.65 -28.34
N ALA A 261 -22.17 -7.11 -27.09
CA ALA A 261 -23.01 -8.23 -26.66
C ALA A 261 -23.27 -8.21 -25.15
N GLN A 262 -24.34 -8.86 -24.73
CA GLN A 262 -24.77 -8.92 -23.34
C GLN A 262 -25.25 -10.31 -22.93
N CYS A 263 -25.03 -10.71 -21.69
CA CYS A 263 -25.40 -12.03 -21.18
C CYS A 263 -25.93 -11.96 -19.75
N TYR A 264 -27.16 -12.44 -19.55
CA TYR A 264 -27.88 -12.43 -18.29
C TYR A 264 -28.65 -13.75 -18.07
N ASP A 265 -29.21 -13.91 -16.88
CA ASP A 265 -30.06 -15.03 -16.50
C ASP A 265 -31.43 -15.01 -17.22
N GLY A 266 -32.34 -15.94 -16.87
CA GLY A 266 -33.65 -16.05 -17.50
C GLY A 266 -34.73 -15.12 -16.95
N ALA A 267 -34.43 -14.31 -15.93
CA ALA A 267 -35.44 -13.48 -15.29
C ALA A 267 -36.06 -12.51 -16.30
N SER A 268 -37.37 -12.29 -16.19
CA SER A 268 -38.10 -11.40 -17.10
C SER A 268 -37.57 -9.97 -17.05
N VAL A 269 -37.13 -9.52 -15.88
CA VAL A 269 -36.49 -8.21 -15.67
C VAL A 269 -35.19 -8.10 -16.46
N MET A 270 -34.35 -9.13 -16.46
CA MET A 270 -33.04 -9.08 -17.12
C MET A 270 -33.13 -9.39 -18.62
N SER A 271 -33.86 -10.44 -18.97
CA SER A 271 -33.89 -11.02 -20.33
C SER A 271 -35.20 -10.78 -21.09
N GLY A 272 -36.13 -9.99 -20.54
CA GLY A 272 -37.40 -9.65 -21.18
C GLY A 272 -37.20 -8.99 -22.54
N LYS A 273 -37.97 -9.45 -23.55
CA LYS A 273 -37.80 -9.05 -24.96
C LYS A 273 -38.17 -7.59 -25.26
N CYS A 274 -39.13 -7.04 -24.51
CA CYS A 274 -39.69 -5.70 -24.77
C CYS A 274 -39.25 -4.67 -23.73
N SER A 275 -39.24 -5.06 -22.45
CA SER A 275 -39.03 -4.16 -21.32
C SER A 275 -37.95 -4.63 -20.34
N GLY A 276 -37.23 -5.70 -20.66
CA GLY A 276 -36.13 -6.17 -19.81
C GLY A 276 -34.85 -5.36 -20.05
N VAL A 277 -33.87 -5.50 -19.14
CA VAL A 277 -32.54 -4.85 -19.22
C VAL A 277 -31.91 -5.09 -20.59
N GLN A 278 -32.00 -6.31 -21.12
CA GLN A 278 -31.47 -6.61 -22.44
C GLN A 278 -32.12 -5.79 -23.57
N ALA A 279 -33.43 -5.55 -23.49
CA ALA A 279 -34.15 -4.79 -24.51
C ALA A 279 -33.77 -3.31 -24.44
N ILE A 280 -33.76 -2.75 -23.23
CA ILE A 280 -33.44 -1.34 -22.96
C ILE A 280 -32.01 -1.02 -23.41
N LEU A 281 -31.03 -1.82 -22.98
CA LEU A 281 -29.62 -1.60 -23.34
C LEU A 281 -29.37 -1.79 -24.83
N ARG A 282 -30.03 -2.77 -25.48
CA ARG A 282 -29.93 -2.95 -26.93
C ARG A 282 -30.46 -1.72 -27.66
N GLN A 283 -31.65 -1.24 -27.29
CA GLN A 283 -32.29 -0.10 -27.96
C GLN A 283 -31.48 1.19 -27.81
N ASN A 284 -30.92 1.44 -26.63
CA ASN A 284 -30.29 2.72 -26.30
C ASN A 284 -28.80 2.80 -26.65
N HIS A 285 -28.07 1.69 -26.59
CA HIS A 285 -26.61 1.71 -26.68
C HIS A 285 -26.03 0.78 -27.73
N MET A 286 -26.78 -0.26 -28.14
CA MET A 286 -26.22 -1.33 -28.96
C MET A 286 -27.29 -1.97 -29.86
N PRO A 287 -27.82 -1.26 -30.88
CA PRO A 287 -28.97 -1.74 -31.66
C PRO A 287 -28.74 -3.09 -32.35
N ASN A 288 -27.51 -3.33 -32.83
CA ASN A 288 -27.11 -4.59 -33.48
C ASN A 288 -26.54 -5.62 -32.48
N GLY A 289 -26.76 -5.40 -31.20
CA GLY A 289 -26.18 -6.15 -30.11
C GLY A 289 -26.79 -7.51 -29.87
N ILE A 290 -25.94 -8.49 -29.57
CA ILE A 290 -26.39 -9.85 -29.29
C ILE A 290 -26.71 -9.98 -27.80
N HIS A 291 -27.89 -10.52 -27.48
CA HIS A 291 -28.19 -11.01 -26.13
C HIS A 291 -28.01 -12.52 -26.11
N ILE A 292 -27.33 -13.00 -25.09
CA ILE A 292 -27.05 -14.41 -24.86
C ILE A 292 -27.68 -14.78 -23.52
N HIS A 293 -28.63 -15.70 -23.54
CA HIS A 293 -29.17 -16.26 -22.31
C HIS A 293 -28.12 -17.14 -21.60
N CYS A 294 -27.97 -16.98 -20.29
CA CYS A 294 -26.96 -17.69 -19.52
C CYS A 294 -27.10 -19.22 -19.67
N HIS A 295 -26.09 -19.85 -20.27
CA HIS A 295 -26.10 -21.29 -20.55
C HIS A 295 -26.12 -22.13 -19.27
N VAL A 296 -25.47 -21.67 -18.20
CA VAL A 296 -25.47 -22.37 -16.90
C VAL A 296 -26.87 -22.36 -16.31
N HIS A 297 -27.55 -21.20 -16.35
CA HIS A 297 -28.93 -21.08 -15.90
C HIS A 297 -29.88 -21.95 -16.75
N ARG A 298 -29.71 -21.96 -18.08
CA ARG A 298 -30.46 -22.85 -18.99
C ARG A 298 -30.29 -24.32 -18.64
N LEU A 299 -29.05 -24.75 -18.43
CA LEU A 299 -28.75 -26.13 -18.06
C LEU A 299 -29.41 -26.48 -16.72
N ASN A 300 -29.32 -25.59 -15.73
CA ASN A 300 -29.98 -25.77 -14.44
C ASN A 300 -31.51 -25.92 -14.58
N LEU A 301 -32.15 -25.07 -15.40
CA LEU A 301 -33.59 -25.18 -15.65
C LEU A 301 -33.96 -26.53 -16.29
N VAL A 302 -33.19 -27.00 -17.26
CA VAL A 302 -33.40 -28.32 -17.88
C VAL A 302 -33.29 -29.44 -16.83
N ILE A 303 -32.28 -29.39 -15.96
CA ILE A 303 -32.11 -30.38 -14.88
C ILE A 303 -33.30 -30.33 -13.92
N VAL A 304 -33.71 -29.14 -13.50
CA VAL A 304 -34.87 -28.95 -12.61
C VAL A 304 -36.15 -29.52 -13.23
N ASP A 305 -36.37 -29.31 -14.52
CA ASP A 305 -37.57 -29.81 -15.19
C ASP A 305 -37.53 -31.33 -15.40
N VAL A 306 -36.37 -31.90 -15.72
CA VAL A 306 -36.18 -33.36 -15.77
C VAL A 306 -36.43 -34.00 -14.40
N ASN A 307 -35.94 -33.38 -13.32
CA ASN A 307 -36.14 -33.87 -11.96
C ASN A 307 -37.63 -33.90 -11.55
N LYS A 308 -38.45 -32.99 -12.08
CA LYS A 308 -39.91 -32.98 -11.84
C LYS A 308 -40.63 -34.10 -12.58
N VAL A 309 -40.13 -34.48 -13.75
CA VAL A 309 -40.76 -35.50 -14.61
C VAL A 309 -40.40 -36.92 -14.13
N ILE A 310 -39.16 -37.14 -13.68
CA ILE A 310 -38.71 -38.45 -13.21
C ILE A 310 -39.08 -38.61 -11.73
N GLN A 311 -40.14 -39.37 -11.46
CA GLN A 311 -40.70 -39.56 -10.12
C GLN A 311 -39.64 -39.98 -9.08
N TYR A 312 -38.81 -40.98 -9.39
CA TYR A 312 -37.77 -41.46 -8.47
C TYR A 312 -36.79 -40.36 -8.02
N ILE A 313 -36.39 -39.48 -8.95
CA ILE A 313 -35.48 -38.37 -8.65
C ILE A 313 -36.21 -37.30 -7.84
N SER A 314 -37.46 -36.99 -8.18
CA SER A 314 -38.32 -36.08 -7.43
C SER A 314 -38.47 -36.53 -5.96
N GLU A 315 -38.77 -37.81 -5.73
CA GLU A 315 -38.90 -38.40 -4.40
C GLU A 315 -37.59 -38.28 -3.60
N PHE A 316 -36.45 -38.59 -4.23
CA PHE A 316 -35.13 -38.42 -3.61
C PHE A 316 -34.90 -36.97 -3.14
N TYR A 317 -35.11 -35.98 -4.01
CA TYR A 317 -34.93 -34.57 -3.64
C TYR A 317 -35.92 -34.10 -2.57
N GLN A 318 -37.16 -34.61 -2.57
CA GLN A 318 -38.13 -34.31 -1.52
C GLN A 318 -37.68 -34.86 -0.16
N ILE A 319 -37.12 -36.08 -0.12
CA ILE A 319 -36.58 -36.67 1.12
C ILE A 319 -35.41 -35.82 1.62
N VAL A 320 -34.44 -35.49 0.76
CA VAL A 320 -33.29 -34.65 1.13
C VAL A 320 -33.74 -33.28 1.65
N SER A 321 -34.70 -32.63 0.97
CA SER A 321 -35.28 -31.36 1.43
C SER A 321 -35.97 -31.49 2.79
N LYS A 322 -36.73 -32.56 3.03
CA LYS A 322 -37.36 -32.80 4.34
C LYS A 322 -36.33 -33.00 5.45
N ILE A 323 -35.25 -33.74 5.18
CA ILE A 323 -34.15 -33.92 6.13
C ILE A 323 -33.50 -32.56 6.43
N HIS A 324 -33.18 -31.77 5.40
CA HIS A 324 -32.62 -30.44 5.56
C HIS A 324 -33.55 -29.53 6.39
N SER A 325 -34.84 -29.46 6.03
CA SER A 325 -35.82 -28.67 6.78
C SER A 325 -35.94 -29.12 8.23
N TYR A 326 -35.89 -30.42 8.51
CA TYR A 326 -35.89 -30.95 9.88
C TYR A 326 -34.69 -30.43 10.69
N PHE A 327 -33.48 -30.48 10.12
CA PHE A 327 -32.27 -30.00 10.80
C PHE A 327 -32.24 -28.48 10.97
N VAL A 328 -32.69 -27.70 9.97
CA VAL A 328 -32.70 -26.23 10.04
C VAL A 328 -33.81 -25.70 10.96
N SER A 329 -34.95 -26.38 11.03
CA SER A 329 -36.08 -25.96 11.88
C SER A 329 -35.91 -26.33 13.36
N SER A 330 -34.99 -27.24 13.68
CA SER A 330 -34.71 -27.65 15.05
C SER A 330 -33.80 -26.65 15.76
N SER A 331 -34.35 -25.93 16.74
CA SER A 331 -33.61 -25.00 17.61
C SER A 331 -32.44 -25.68 18.33
N VAL A 332 -32.62 -26.94 18.77
CA VAL A 332 -31.58 -27.74 19.44
C VAL A 332 -30.42 -28.09 18.51
N THR A 333 -30.68 -28.23 17.21
CA THR A 333 -29.64 -28.63 16.25
C THR A 333 -28.83 -27.43 15.76
N ASN A 334 -29.47 -26.27 15.56
CA ASN A 334 -28.77 -25.03 15.24
C ASN A 334 -27.77 -24.62 16.35
N GLU A 335 -28.13 -24.83 17.62
CA GLU A 335 -27.26 -24.51 18.76
C GLU A 335 -26.00 -25.41 18.79
N TYR A 336 -26.14 -26.68 18.42
CA TYR A 336 -25.04 -27.65 18.35
C TYR A 336 -24.05 -27.38 17.20
N TYR A 337 -24.53 -26.86 16.06
CA TYR A 337 -23.68 -26.53 14.90
C TYR A 337 -23.11 -25.10 14.92
N GLN A 338 -23.65 -24.20 15.74
CA GLN A 338 -23.06 -22.87 15.95
C GLN A 338 -21.92 -22.86 16.97
N THR A 339 -21.82 -23.91 17.80
CA THR A 339 -20.81 -24.05 18.85
C THR A 339 -19.63 -24.96 18.47
N ALA A 340 -19.70 -25.64 17.34
CA ALA A 340 -18.61 -26.41 16.73
C ALA A 340 -17.93 -25.59 15.62
#